data_AF-A0A1G8X066-F1
#
_entry.id   AF-A0A1G8X066-F1
#
_cell.length_a   1.000
_cell.length_b   1.000
_cell.length_c   1.000
_cell.angle_alpha   90.00
_cell.angle_beta   90.00
_cell.angle_gamma   90.00
#
_symmetry.space_group_name_H-M   'P 1'
#
loop_
_entity.id
_entity.type
_entity.pdbx_description
1 polymer ?
#
loop_
_entity_poly.entity_id
_entity_poly.type
_entity_poly.pdbx_seq_one_letter_code
_entity_poly.pdbx_strand_id
1 'polypeptide(L)'
;MRQNNLLQRIATFALTVALLIPSVFGASGMIVRAEEAPDYDAASAVNYSNILDDMVDFGVFANTFTQNEHMESTLAVGTFTNKTTDDRDGKNNDVDFLTKDSTAHIVVGNITNKMRFGTTTAGTFKFELSQKLYDEFKKQQYSSSNNKSEHFVFDTAFFANNPTVQVSTKDVSKWVSDKINETKKQSETLKDKKAIDYKSYMKDGYLDLSGDSFDGKTVYINIDSKLKKSISEASGLKIKKNSSTVIVFNYTGNNSITFNKFEVHVKQKNGKFVKVTSETPWQGQEGTGNQTATNVDKEICQKIIWNITDNPEVKLNTTAGVFLAPNCKKVEIYQGSCAGWLVADTITSNKEWHYIYRGGSQEITTDKVGEIHFALDKAFTKEWNGINTVADTTISSKAGDYSFSLKRMKDNTYSEEADNKDHNKNASNAATGKVTFPSIAFHSGTEYATSPYYVEKGKTNHYYYKITEDGAGTQSGEILKSSGYATIDLAVTNKDGTLYFKADYTIRLGDNSKTIYKSVTNADPSSSEFRLGKFFNKVGPEPGALEVYVYEKGTTTPVSGATVSVGSESLGKTDATGKKEKSDL
;
A
#
# COMPACT_ATOMS: atom_id res chain seq x y z
N MET A 1 -36.90 -59.42 -16.39
CA MET A 1 -35.44 -59.32 -16.13
C MET A 1 -34.88 -58.19 -16.97
N ARG A 2 -34.72 -57.00 -16.37
CA ARG A 2 -34.11 -55.82 -17.00
C ARG A 2 -33.34 -55.05 -15.91
N GLN A 3 -32.06 -54.81 -16.17
CA GLN A 3 -31.19 -53.94 -15.39
C GLN A 3 -31.59 -52.48 -15.60
N ASN A 4 -31.46 -51.64 -14.57
CA ASN A 4 -31.43 -50.18 -14.71
C ASN A 4 -30.81 -49.48 -13.49
N ASN A 5 -30.10 -48.39 -13.81
CA ASN A 5 -29.86 -47.15 -13.06
C ASN A 5 -28.61 -47.01 -12.17
N LEU A 6 -27.59 -46.39 -12.78
CA LEU A 6 -26.60 -45.53 -12.13
C LEU A 6 -26.42 -44.28 -13.02
N LEU A 7 -26.99 -43.14 -12.63
CA LEU A 7 -26.54 -41.76 -12.96
C LEU A 7 -27.62 -40.76 -12.51
N GLN A 8 -27.35 -40.05 -11.42
CA GLN A 8 -28.16 -38.93 -10.97
C GLN A 8 -27.23 -37.77 -10.58
N ARG A 9 -27.58 -36.58 -11.09
CA ARG A 9 -27.20 -35.22 -10.66
C ARG A 9 -26.00 -34.56 -11.35
N ILE A 10 -26.26 -34.01 -12.54
CA ILE A 10 -25.71 -32.71 -12.98
C ILE A 10 -26.90 -31.75 -12.98
N ALA A 11 -26.87 -30.72 -12.13
CA ALA A 11 -27.87 -29.67 -12.07
C ALA A 11 -27.32 -28.39 -12.73
N THR A 12 -27.87 -28.12 -13.91
CA THR A 12 -28.27 -26.85 -14.51
C THR A 12 -27.77 -25.53 -13.87
N PHE A 13 -27.00 -24.75 -14.63
CA PHE A 13 -26.98 -23.29 -14.53
C PHE A 13 -27.54 -22.71 -15.85
N ALA A 14 -28.73 -22.14 -15.78
CA ALA A 14 -29.37 -21.44 -16.89
C ALA A 14 -28.93 -19.98 -16.89
N LEU A 15 -28.38 -19.52 -18.02
CA LEU A 15 -28.07 -18.12 -18.27
C LEU A 15 -29.33 -17.43 -18.81
N THR A 16 -30.01 -16.65 -17.99
CA THR A 16 -31.14 -15.80 -18.43
C THR A 16 -30.61 -14.44 -18.86
N VAL A 17 -30.40 -14.23 -20.15
CA VAL A 17 -30.20 -12.90 -20.74
C VAL A 17 -31.57 -12.33 -21.10
N ALA A 18 -32.07 -11.39 -20.30
CA ALA A 18 -33.25 -10.59 -20.64
C ALA A 18 -32.79 -9.26 -21.27
N LEU A 19 -32.77 -9.22 -22.61
CA LEU A 19 -32.70 -7.98 -23.38
C LEU A 19 -34.10 -7.33 -23.40
N LEU A 20 -34.26 -6.22 -22.68
CA LEU A 20 -35.40 -5.31 -22.86
C LEU A 20 -34.92 -4.10 -23.65
N ILE A 21 -35.30 -4.02 -24.92
CA ILE A 21 -35.24 -2.80 -25.74
C ILE A 21 -36.67 -2.31 -25.93
N PRO A 22 -37.05 -1.11 -25.45
CA PRO A 22 -38.17 -0.39 -26.02
C PRO A 22 -37.65 0.45 -27.20
N SER A 23 -38.05 0.06 -28.40
CA SER A 23 -37.92 0.84 -29.62
C SER A 23 -38.85 2.06 -29.59
N VAL A 24 -38.31 3.28 -29.75
CA VAL A 24 -39.04 4.43 -30.30
C VAL A 24 -38.12 5.19 -31.26
N PHE A 25 -38.58 5.32 -32.50
CA PHE A 25 -37.94 5.99 -33.63
C PHE A 25 -37.71 7.49 -33.39
N GLY A 26 -36.59 8.02 -33.90
CA GLY A 26 -36.48 9.43 -34.27
C GLY A 26 -35.09 10.05 -34.09
N ALA A 27 -34.56 10.59 -35.20
CA ALA A 27 -33.45 11.55 -35.32
C ALA A 27 -32.00 11.02 -35.37
N SER A 28 -31.35 11.37 -36.48
CA SER A 28 -29.91 11.60 -36.71
C SER A 28 -28.96 10.55 -36.15
N GLY A 29 -28.46 9.68 -37.04
CA GLY A 29 -27.36 8.75 -36.77
C GLY A 29 -26.09 9.49 -36.37
N MET A 30 -25.97 9.77 -35.08
CA MET A 30 -24.70 10.07 -34.43
C MET A 30 -23.97 8.73 -34.32
N ILE A 31 -22.89 8.56 -35.08
CA ILE A 31 -21.96 7.45 -34.85
C ILE A 31 -21.36 7.68 -33.47
N VAL A 32 -21.97 7.09 -32.44
CA VAL A 32 -21.33 6.90 -31.15
C VAL A 32 -20.25 5.87 -31.41
N ARG A 33 -19.03 6.32 -31.69
CA ARG A 33 -17.86 5.48 -31.44
C ARG A 33 -17.97 5.16 -29.94
N ALA A 34 -18.19 3.90 -29.61
CA ALA A 34 -17.92 3.42 -28.26
C ALA A 34 -16.45 3.80 -28.00
N GLU A 35 -16.21 4.83 -27.19
CA GLU A 35 -14.89 4.99 -26.59
C GLU A 35 -14.61 3.66 -25.91
N GLU A 36 -13.48 3.03 -26.27
CA GLU A 36 -12.97 1.89 -25.52
C GLU A 36 -13.07 2.23 -24.04
N ALA A 37 -13.75 1.37 -23.28
CA ALA A 37 -13.90 1.58 -21.85
C ALA A 37 -12.50 1.86 -21.27
N PRO A 38 -12.30 2.98 -20.58
CA PRO A 38 -10.97 3.36 -20.15
C PRO A 38 -10.34 2.26 -19.29
N ASP A 39 -9.16 1.82 -19.70
CA ASP A 39 -8.33 0.82 -19.02
C ASP A 39 -7.75 1.43 -17.74
N TYR A 40 -8.60 1.57 -16.72
CA TYR A 40 -8.20 2.08 -15.41
C TYR A 40 -7.62 0.98 -14.55
N ASP A 41 -6.46 1.30 -13.95
CA ASP A 41 -5.94 0.53 -12.84
C ASP A 41 -6.96 0.46 -11.69
N ALA A 42 -7.00 -0.67 -11.00
CA ALA A 42 -7.74 -0.85 -9.77
C ALA A 42 -7.07 -0.13 -8.60
N ALA A 43 -7.88 0.44 -7.71
CA ALA A 43 -7.41 1.05 -6.47
C ALA A 43 -6.69 0.05 -5.53
N SER A 44 -7.03 -1.24 -5.61
CA SER A 44 -6.31 -2.32 -4.90
C SER A 44 -4.90 -2.55 -5.46
N ALA A 45 -4.65 -2.21 -6.72
CA ALA A 45 -3.36 -2.42 -7.37
C ALA A 45 -2.44 -1.18 -7.29
N VAL A 46 -3.00 0.03 -7.28
CA VAL A 46 -2.24 1.28 -7.17
C VAL A 46 -2.79 2.12 -6.02
N ASN A 47 -2.08 2.10 -4.89
CA ASN A 47 -2.38 2.86 -3.68
C ASN A 47 -1.11 3.17 -2.88
N TYR A 48 -1.26 3.96 -1.80
CA TYR A 48 -0.16 4.38 -0.94
C TYR A 48 0.72 3.20 -0.48
N SER A 49 0.14 2.08 -0.06
CA SER A 49 0.91 0.95 0.49
C SER A 49 1.74 0.24 -0.58
N ASN A 50 1.19 0.06 -1.79
CA ASN A 50 1.93 -0.55 -2.90
C ASN A 50 3.07 0.32 -3.42
N ILE A 51 2.92 1.65 -3.33
CA ILE A 51 3.93 2.63 -3.76
C ILE A 51 5.01 2.77 -2.69
N LEU A 52 4.60 2.99 -1.44
CA LEU A 52 5.53 3.27 -0.36
C LEU A 52 6.28 2.03 0.10
N ASP A 53 5.69 0.83 -0.05
CA ASP A 53 6.29 -0.43 0.39
C ASP A 53 6.75 -0.34 1.87
N ASP A 54 8.01 -0.64 2.19
CA ASP A 54 8.58 -0.50 3.53
C ASP A 54 8.63 0.96 4.04
N MET A 55 8.44 1.96 3.17
CA MET A 55 8.44 3.38 3.57
C MET A 55 7.11 3.80 4.21
N VAL A 56 6.09 2.93 4.20
CA VAL A 56 4.76 3.23 4.75
C VAL A 56 4.82 3.64 6.22
N ASP A 57 5.83 3.21 6.97
CA ASP A 57 5.99 3.51 8.40
C ASP A 57 6.57 4.90 8.70
N PHE A 58 6.99 5.65 7.67
CA PHE A 58 7.69 6.92 7.81
C PHE A 58 6.91 8.06 7.17
N GLY A 59 6.44 9.01 7.98
CA GLY A 59 5.83 10.23 7.44
C GLY A 59 6.82 11.06 6.61
N VAL A 60 8.10 10.98 6.93
CA VAL A 60 9.20 11.64 6.20
C VAL A 60 10.26 10.64 5.77
N PHE A 61 10.59 10.61 4.49
CA PHE A 61 11.65 9.78 3.92
C PHE A 61 12.57 10.63 3.03
N ALA A 62 13.83 10.84 3.43
CA ALA A 62 14.75 11.70 2.67
C ALA A 62 16.24 11.45 2.87
N ASN A 63 17.06 11.73 1.86
CA ASN A 63 18.51 11.74 2.05
C ASN A 63 18.93 12.84 3.03
N THR A 64 18.33 14.03 2.91
CA THR A 64 18.55 15.15 3.84
C THR A 64 17.24 15.73 4.33
N PHE A 65 17.09 15.82 5.65
CA PHE A 65 15.95 16.48 6.30
C PHE A 65 16.42 17.55 7.27
N THR A 66 15.92 18.77 7.09
CA THR A 66 16.20 19.89 7.99
C THR A 66 14.92 20.30 8.73
N GLN A 67 14.90 20.09 10.04
CA GLN A 67 13.83 20.51 10.93
C GLN A 67 14.08 21.93 11.44
N ASN A 68 13.17 22.86 11.10
CA ASN A 68 13.20 24.24 11.57
C ASN A 68 12.02 24.59 12.49
N GLU A 69 11.04 23.70 12.63
CA GLU A 69 9.89 23.87 13.52
C GLU A 69 9.46 22.54 14.15
N HIS A 70 8.54 22.60 15.11
CA HIS A 70 7.84 21.43 15.63
C HIS A 70 7.28 20.54 14.51
N MET A 71 7.28 19.23 14.71
CA MET A 71 6.67 18.24 13.81
C MET A 71 6.14 17.06 14.63
N GLU A 72 5.18 16.34 14.05
CA GLU A 72 4.58 15.16 14.67
C GLU A 72 4.75 13.93 13.75
N SER A 73 5.93 13.31 13.70
CA SER A 73 6.18 12.28 12.67
C SER A 73 7.24 11.24 13.01
N THR A 74 7.10 10.06 12.41
CA THR A 74 8.23 9.13 12.20
C THR A 74 9.05 9.57 10.99
N LEU A 75 10.32 9.15 10.92
CA LEU A 75 11.20 9.52 9.82
C LEU A 75 12.27 8.47 9.52
N ALA A 76 12.66 8.42 8.26
CA ALA A 76 13.79 7.66 7.75
C ALA A 76 14.69 8.57 6.91
N VAL A 77 15.85 8.94 7.44
CA VAL A 77 16.72 9.93 6.81
C VAL A 77 18.19 9.60 6.80
N GLY A 78 18.86 9.94 5.70
CA GLY A 78 20.31 9.81 5.58
C GLY A 78 21.03 10.78 6.54
N THR A 79 20.67 12.05 6.48
CA THR A 79 21.14 13.10 7.39
C THR A 79 19.95 13.89 7.94
N PHE A 80 19.86 13.97 9.25
CA PHE A 80 18.95 14.86 9.96
C PHE A 80 19.68 16.11 10.42
N THR A 81 19.07 17.28 10.27
CA THR A 81 19.58 18.53 10.82
C THR A 81 18.49 19.24 11.60
N ASN A 82 18.75 19.63 12.84
CA ASN A 82 17.89 20.57 13.56
C ASN A 82 18.48 21.97 13.44
N LYS A 83 17.65 22.98 13.14
CA LYS A 83 18.11 24.35 12.90
C LYS A 83 18.88 24.92 14.07
N THR A 84 18.47 24.58 15.29
CA THR A 84 19.00 25.18 16.50
C THR A 84 20.03 24.25 17.14
N THR A 85 21.12 24.85 17.60
CA THR A 85 22.20 24.17 18.31
C THR A 85 22.01 24.18 19.83
N ASP A 86 21.05 24.97 20.34
CA ASP A 86 20.75 25.07 21.78
C ASP A 86 19.69 24.05 22.17
N ASP A 87 19.99 23.24 23.19
CA ASP A 87 19.09 22.25 23.77
C ASP A 87 17.76 22.82 24.29
N ARG A 88 17.71 24.12 24.60
CA ARG A 88 16.50 24.78 25.12
C ARG A 88 15.58 25.29 24.01
N ASP A 89 16.17 25.64 22.86
CA ASP A 89 15.46 26.20 21.70
C ASP A 89 15.36 25.19 20.53
N GLY A 90 15.84 23.96 20.74
CA GLY A 90 15.64 22.78 19.90
C GLY A 90 14.17 22.59 19.54
N LYS A 91 13.85 22.49 18.25
CA LYS A 91 12.50 22.07 17.83
C LYS A 91 12.35 20.58 18.06
N ASN A 92 11.26 20.18 18.71
CA ASN A 92 10.96 18.80 19.05
C ASN A 92 10.18 18.13 17.93
N ASN A 93 10.41 16.83 17.77
CA ASN A 93 9.56 15.91 17.05
C ASN A 93 8.73 15.13 18.08
N ASP A 94 7.41 15.25 18.03
CA ASP A 94 6.49 14.52 18.89
C ASP A 94 5.92 13.33 18.12
N VAL A 95 6.16 12.10 18.56
CA VAL A 95 5.55 10.95 17.87
C VAL A 95 4.20 10.68 18.48
N ASP A 96 3.20 11.43 18.02
CA ASP A 96 1.81 11.24 18.40
C ASP A 96 1.05 10.40 17.37
N PHE A 97 0.70 9.19 17.78
CA PHE A 97 -0.17 8.30 17.03
C PHE A 97 -1.62 8.42 17.50
N LEU A 98 -2.55 8.37 16.55
CA LEU A 98 -3.98 8.26 16.85
C LEU A 98 -4.35 7.02 17.70
N THR A 99 -3.51 5.99 17.64
CA THR A 99 -3.65 4.79 18.46
C THR A 99 -2.50 4.71 19.46
N LYS A 100 -2.88 4.71 20.74
CA LYS A 100 -1.92 4.61 21.85
C LYS A 100 -1.14 3.30 21.77
N ASP A 101 0.07 3.33 22.33
CA ASP A 101 0.96 2.17 22.49
C ASP A 101 1.51 1.56 21.19
N SER A 102 1.26 2.19 20.04
CA SER A 102 1.85 1.83 18.75
C SER A 102 3.38 1.92 18.75
N THR A 103 4.04 1.26 17.79
CA THR A 103 5.50 1.39 17.64
C THR A 103 5.90 2.54 16.72
N ALA A 104 6.75 3.43 17.22
CA ALA A 104 7.45 4.46 16.46
C ALA A 104 8.76 3.92 15.88
N HIS A 105 8.97 4.07 14.58
CA HIS A 105 10.23 3.69 13.92
C HIS A 105 10.96 4.93 13.41
N ILE A 106 12.22 5.08 13.83
CA ILE A 106 13.10 6.17 13.45
C ILE A 106 14.39 5.59 12.85
N VAL A 107 14.71 5.99 11.61
CA VAL A 107 15.93 5.55 10.93
C VAL A 107 16.79 6.77 10.60
N VAL A 108 18.03 6.83 11.10
CA VAL A 108 18.88 8.03 10.95
C VAL A 108 20.34 7.67 10.73
N GLY A 109 20.92 8.12 9.63
CA GLY A 109 22.32 7.84 9.29
C GLY A 109 23.30 8.80 9.95
N ASN A 110 22.97 10.08 9.96
CA ASN A 110 23.78 11.13 10.56
C ASN A 110 22.88 12.21 11.18
N ILE A 111 23.38 12.87 12.22
CA ILE A 111 22.72 14.02 12.84
C ILE A 111 23.69 15.19 12.82
N THR A 112 23.25 16.31 12.24
CA THR A 112 23.89 17.61 12.38
C THR A 112 23.12 18.38 13.46
N ASN A 113 23.80 18.79 14.52
CA ASN A 113 23.22 19.34 15.75
C ASN A 113 22.52 18.26 16.58
N LYS A 114 21.23 18.42 16.94
CA LYS A 114 20.53 17.49 17.84
C LYS A 114 19.14 17.13 17.35
N MET A 115 18.79 15.86 17.44
CA MET A 115 17.42 15.39 17.32
C MET A 115 16.74 15.42 18.69
N ARG A 116 15.65 16.18 18.81
CA ARG A 116 14.90 16.35 20.05
C ARG A 116 13.54 15.66 19.94
N PHE A 117 13.21 14.82 20.91
CA PHE A 117 11.94 14.14 21.04
C PHE A 117 11.15 14.72 22.21
N GLY A 118 9.91 15.14 21.95
CA GLY A 118 9.03 15.69 22.98
C GLY A 118 8.00 14.67 23.44
N THR A 119 6.71 15.03 23.42
CA THR A 119 5.62 14.15 23.86
C THR A 119 5.44 12.99 22.88
N THR A 120 4.98 11.84 23.37
CA THR A 120 4.73 10.67 22.53
C THR A 120 3.57 9.85 23.05
N THR A 121 2.76 9.30 22.16
CA THR A 121 1.76 8.27 22.50
C THR A 121 2.20 6.87 22.08
N ALA A 122 3.36 6.75 21.43
CA ALA A 122 3.98 5.47 21.11
C ALA A 122 4.42 4.71 22.37
N GLY A 123 4.10 3.42 22.43
CA GLY A 123 4.49 2.52 23.53
C GLY A 123 5.92 2.01 23.37
N THR A 124 6.43 2.00 22.14
CA THR A 124 7.79 1.58 21.79
C THR A 124 8.40 2.51 20.74
N PHE A 125 9.70 2.81 20.88
CA PHE A 125 10.54 3.44 19.86
C PHE A 125 11.60 2.46 19.38
N LYS A 126 11.68 2.25 18.08
CA LYS A 126 12.76 1.54 17.41
C LYS A 126 13.64 2.57 16.69
N PHE A 127 14.93 2.57 17.00
CA PHE A 127 15.95 3.37 16.32
C PHE A 127 16.87 2.47 15.49
N GLU A 128 16.94 2.71 14.18
CA GLU A 128 17.98 2.13 13.32
C GLU A 128 18.98 3.24 12.97
N LEU A 129 20.20 3.13 13.50
CA LEU A 129 21.20 4.19 13.46
C LEU A 129 22.44 3.76 12.66
N SER A 130 23.25 4.71 12.20
CA SER A 130 24.63 4.38 11.83
C SER A 130 25.44 3.91 13.05
N GLN A 131 26.52 3.18 12.80
CA GLN A 131 27.38 2.66 13.88
C GLN A 131 27.87 3.77 14.83
N LYS A 132 28.27 4.93 14.28
CA LYS A 132 28.71 6.10 15.06
C LYS A 132 27.62 6.58 16.01
N LEU A 133 26.42 6.85 15.49
CA LEU A 133 25.30 7.33 16.29
C LEU A 133 24.87 6.31 17.34
N TYR A 134 24.89 5.01 17.00
CA TYR A 134 24.59 3.94 17.96
C TYR A 134 25.58 3.90 19.13
N ASP A 135 26.88 4.04 18.88
CA ASP A 135 27.90 4.03 19.93
C ASP A 135 27.79 5.25 20.84
N GLU A 136 27.44 6.42 20.29
CA GLU A 136 27.13 7.62 21.07
C GLU A 136 25.87 7.46 21.91
N PHE A 137 24.83 6.91 21.28
CA PHE A 137 23.55 6.67 21.91
C PHE A 137 23.66 5.68 23.07
N LYS A 138 24.47 4.61 22.94
CA LYS A 138 24.71 3.65 24.03
C LYS A 138 25.51 4.20 25.21
N LYS A 139 26.31 5.25 25.01
CA LYS A 139 27.01 5.93 26.11
C LYS A 139 26.03 6.70 27.00
N GLN A 140 24.82 6.98 26.51
CA GLN A 140 23.76 7.57 27.29
C GLN A 140 23.14 6.50 28.21
N GLN A 141 23.35 6.63 29.52
CA GLN A 141 22.52 5.89 30.48
C GLN A 141 21.13 6.50 30.47
N TYR A 142 20.13 5.73 30.03
CA TYR A 142 18.72 6.11 30.08
C TYR A 142 18.21 6.15 31.51
N SER A 143 18.39 7.29 32.17
CA SER A 143 17.66 7.62 33.38
C SER A 143 16.90 8.93 33.16
N SER A 144 15.82 9.12 33.91
CA SER A 144 15.07 10.38 33.98
C SER A 144 15.94 11.60 34.37
N SER A 145 17.16 11.37 34.85
CA SER A 145 18.15 12.38 35.23
C SER A 145 19.21 12.69 34.16
N ASN A 146 19.34 11.90 33.09
CA ASN A 146 20.38 12.08 32.05
C ASN A 146 19.80 11.94 30.62
N ASN A 147 18.86 12.83 30.30
CA ASN A 147 18.03 12.78 29.09
C ASN A 147 18.67 13.38 27.82
N LYS A 148 20.00 13.59 27.82
CA LYS A 148 20.74 14.21 26.71
C LYS A 148 22.01 13.45 26.35
N SER A 149 22.28 13.35 25.05
CA SER A 149 23.58 13.01 24.49
C SER A 149 24.05 14.13 23.54
N GLU A 150 25.16 13.88 22.86
CA GLU A 150 25.71 14.78 21.84
C GLU A 150 24.67 15.08 20.75
N HIS A 151 23.93 14.06 20.29
CA HIS A 151 23.00 14.18 19.16
C HIS A 151 21.52 13.91 19.50
N PHE A 152 21.18 13.39 20.69
CA PHE A 152 19.81 13.08 21.07
C PHE A 152 19.37 13.81 22.34
N VAL A 153 18.16 14.36 22.33
CA VAL A 153 17.52 15.02 23.48
C VAL A 153 16.13 14.43 23.65
N PHE A 154 15.81 13.94 24.84
CA PHE A 154 14.48 13.41 25.17
C PHE A 154 13.85 14.28 26.25
N ASP A 155 12.75 14.97 25.96
CA ASP A 155 12.11 15.82 26.96
C ASP A 155 11.49 14.98 28.08
N THR A 156 11.28 15.56 29.27
CA THR A 156 10.65 14.85 30.39
C THR A 156 9.27 14.27 30.04
N ALA A 157 8.52 14.97 29.18
CA ALA A 157 7.22 14.52 28.69
C ALA A 157 7.33 13.21 27.87
N PHE A 158 8.47 12.95 27.22
CA PHE A 158 8.71 11.70 26.50
C PHE A 158 8.63 10.50 27.46
N PHE A 159 9.41 10.55 28.55
CA PHE A 159 9.50 9.45 29.51
C PHE A 159 8.27 9.33 30.42
N ALA A 160 7.49 10.40 30.58
CA ALA A 160 6.22 10.34 31.30
C ALA A 160 5.24 9.31 30.70
N ASN A 161 5.36 9.03 29.39
CA ASN A 161 4.56 8.03 28.69
C ASN A 161 5.15 6.61 28.75
N ASN A 162 6.27 6.42 29.45
CA ASN A 162 6.97 5.13 29.62
C ASN A 162 7.24 4.35 28.31
N PRO A 163 7.74 4.96 27.22
CA PRO A 163 8.04 4.21 26.00
C PRO A 163 9.22 3.25 26.20
N THR A 164 9.14 2.06 25.60
CA THR A 164 10.30 1.15 25.49
C THR A 164 11.20 1.62 24.35
N VAL A 165 12.52 1.70 24.52
CA VAL A 165 13.44 2.11 23.43
C VAL A 165 14.37 0.97 23.01
N GLN A 166 14.36 0.65 21.72
CA GLN A 166 15.19 -0.36 21.07
C GLN A 166 16.10 0.28 20.04
N VAL A 167 17.37 -0.13 19.98
CA VAL A 167 18.33 0.43 19.01
C VAL A 167 19.16 -0.65 18.33
N SER A 168 19.30 -0.54 17.02
CA SER A 168 20.15 -1.37 16.17
C SER A 168 20.96 -0.53 15.18
N THR A 169 21.95 -1.17 14.54
CA THR A 169 22.81 -0.54 13.54
C THR A 169 22.43 -0.95 12.12
N LYS A 170 22.57 -0.01 11.17
CA LYS A 170 22.29 -0.21 9.74
C LYS A 170 23.14 0.72 8.87
N ASP A 171 23.41 0.33 7.62
CA ASP A 171 23.90 1.27 6.59
C ASP A 171 22.73 2.14 6.10
N VAL A 172 22.36 3.13 6.92
CA VAL A 172 21.18 3.96 6.71
C VAL A 172 21.28 4.79 5.43
N SER A 173 22.43 5.42 5.18
CA SER A 173 22.60 6.30 4.02
C SER A 173 22.40 5.54 2.71
N LYS A 174 22.99 4.34 2.59
CA LYS A 174 22.76 3.50 1.41
C LYS A 174 21.30 3.07 1.28
N TRP A 175 20.70 2.58 2.37
CA TRP A 175 19.32 2.10 2.35
C TRP A 175 18.32 3.20 1.96
N VAL A 176 18.45 4.41 2.52
CA VAL A 176 17.62 5.57 2.16
C VAL A 176 17.80 5.95 0.69
N SER A 177 19.05 6.04 0.22
CA SER A 177 19.33 6.37 -1.19
C SER A 177 18.78 5.34 -2.17
N ASP A 178 18.91 4.04 -1.86
CA ASP A 178 18.38 2.95 -2.69
C ASP A 178 16.84 3.04 -2.77
N LYS A 179 16.15 3.26 -1.65
CA LYS A 179 14.69 3.41 -1.61
C LYS A 179 14.20 4.66 -2.36
N ILE A 180 14.89 5.79 -2.24
CA ILE A 180 14.56 6.99 -3.05
C ILE A 180 14.70 6.69 -4.54
N ASN A 181 15.74 5.95 -4.95
CA ASN A 181 15.91 5.56 -6.36
C ASN A 181 14.85 4.56 -6.84
N GLU A 182 14.36 3.68 -5.97
CA GLU A 182 13.19 2.84 -6.24
C GLU A 182 11.93 3.71 -6.44
N THR A 183 11.72 4.71 -5.59
CA THR A 183 10.61 5.68 -5.74
C THR A 183 10.68 6.43 -7.06
N LYS A 184 11.88 6.82 -7.53
CA LYS A 184 12.05 7.45 -8.86
C LYS A 184 11.50 6.57 -9.98
N LYS A 185 11.86 5.27 -9.99
CA LYS A 185 11.40 4.33 -11.01
C LYS A 185 9.88 4.14 -10.98
N GLN A 186 9.31 4.05 -9.78
CA GLN A 186 7.86 3.95 -9.62
C GLN A 186 7.15 5.24 -10.04
N SER A 187 7.72 6.40 -9.70
CA SER A 187 7.20 7.73 -10.07
C SER A 187 7.11 7.90 -11.59
N GLU A 188 8.14 7.49 -12.35
CA GLU A 188 8.08 7.48 -13.83
C GLU A 188 7.02 6.49 -14.35
N THR A 189 6.88 5.31 -13.72
CA THR A 189 5.83 4.34 -14.12
C THR A 189 4.42 4.93 -13.94
N LEU A 190 4.16 5.69 -12.87
CA LEU A 190 2.88 6.36 -12.63
C LEU A 190 2.63 7.53 -13.60
N LYS A 191 3.70 8.19 -14.05
CA LYS A 191 3.65 9.29 -15.02
C LYS A 191 3.23 8.82 -16.41
N ASP A 192 3.68 7.65 -16.82
CA ASP A 192 3.39 7.08 -18.15
C ASP A 192 1.96 6.52 -18.28
N LYS A 193 1.20 6.47 -17.18
CA LYS A 193 -0.20 6.01 -17.18
C LYS A 193 -1.10 7.01 -17.91
N LYS A 194 -2.09 6.48 -18.64
CA LYS A 194 -3.04 7.29 -19.41
C LYS A 194 -3.87 8.18 -18.48
N ALA A 195 -3.58 9.47 -18.50
CA ALA A 195 -4.33 10.47 -17.75
C ALA A 195 -5.65 10.82 -18.45
N ILE A 196 -6.69 11.10 -17.66
CA ILE A 196 -7.95 11.64 -18.18
C ILE A 196 -7.79 13.12 -18.53
N ASP A 197 -8.61 13.63 -19.46
CA ASP A 197 -8.80 15.06 -19.59
C ASP A 197 -9.70 15.56 -18.45
N TYR A 198 -9.07 16.02 -17.38
CA TYR A 198 -9.76 16.47 -16.17
C TYR A 198 -10.76 17.60 -16.44
N LYS A 199 -10.59 18.38 -17.52
CA LYS A 199 -11.47 19.51 -17.87
C LYS A 199 -12.91 19.06 -18.13
N SER A 200 -13.09 17.88 -18.72
CA SER A 200 -14.40 17.26 -18.95
C SER A 200 -15.14 16.88 -17.65
N TYR A 201 -14.39 16.82 -16.54
CA TYR A 201 -14.90 16.48 -15.21
C TYR A 201 -14.95 17.69 -14.27
N MET A 202 -14.59 18.89 -14.75
CA MET A 202 -14.75 20.12 -13.98
C MET A 202 -16.22 20.57 -14.02
N LYS A 203 -16.94 20.45 -12.90
CA LYS A 203 -18.35 20.80 -12.75
C LYS A 203 -18.57 21.62 -11.48
N ASP A 204 -19.22 22.77 -11.60
CA ASP A 204 -19.54 23.67 -10.48
C ASP A 204 -18.32 24.02 -9.60
N GLY A 205 -17.14 24.13 -10.22
CA GLY A 205 -15.88 24.39 -9.51
C GLY A 205 -15.24 23.17 -8.82
N TYR A 206 -15.78 21.96 -9.00
CA TYR A 206 -15.19 20.70 -8.53
C TYR A 206 -14.62 19.90 -9.68
N LEU A 207 -13.50 19.23 -9.44
CA LEU A 207 -13.13 18.03 -10.19
C LEU A 207 -14.02 16.88 -9.73
N ASP A 208 -15.03 16.52 -10.52
CA ASP A 208 -16.05 15.54 -10.16
C ASP A 208 -15.77 14.14 -10.72
N LEU A 209 -15.25 13.29 -9.85
CA LEU A 209 -14.92 11.88 -10.06
C LEU A 209 -15.83 10.96 -9.23
N SER A 210 -17.04 11.42 -8.88
CA SER A 210 -17.99 10.64 -8.07
C SER A 210 -18.91 9.71 -8.87
N GLY A 211 -18.74 9.69 -10.19
CA GLY A 211 -19.43 8.78 -11.09
C GLY A 211 -19.03 7.31 -10.89
N ASP A 212 -19.93 6.40 -11.19
CA ASP A 212 -19.74 4.96 -10.96
C ASP A 212 -18.58 4.37 -11.80
N SER A 213 -18.22 5.02 -12.92
CA SER A 213 -17.06 4.66 -13.74
C SER A 213 -15.71 4.77 -13.02
N PHE A 214 -15.66 5.46 -11.88
CA PHE A 214 -14.45 5.66 -11.06
C PHE A 214 -14.46 4.86 -9.75
N ASP A 215 -15.53 4.11 -9.46
CA ASP A 215 -15.63 3.32 -8.23
C ASP A 215 -14.59 2.19 -8.23
N GLY A 216 -13.75 2.14 -7.19
CA GLY A 216 -12.67 1.15 -7.07
C GLY A 216 -11.52 1.31 -8.07
N LYS A 217 -11.43 2.47 -8.75
CA LYS A 217 -10.42 2.76 -9.78
C LYS A 217 -9.40 3.79 -9.32
N THR A 218 -8.24 3.77 -9.99
CA THR A 218 -7.22 4.80 -9.90
C THR A 218 -7.33 5.75 -11.08
N VAL A 219 -7.46 7.04 -10.80
CA VAL A 219 -7.60 8.10 -11.81
C VAL A 219 -6.29 8.89 -11.92
N TYR A 220 -5.70 8.87 -13.10
CA TYR A 220 -4.48 9.63 -13.40
C TYR A 220 -4.81 10.99 -14.00
N ILE A 221 -4.19 12.05 -13.51
CA ILE A 221 -4.43 13.43 -13.95
C ILE A 221 -3.11 14.15 -14.12
N ASN A 222 -2.85 14.68 -15.32
CA ASN A 222 -1.68 15.52 -15.56
C ASN A 222 -1.96 16.97 -15.12
N ILE A 223 -1.06 17.53 -14.32
CA ILE A 223 -1.15 18.91 -13.83
C ILE A 223 -0.64 19.86 -14.92
N ASP A 224 -1.57 20.48 -15.65
CA ASP A 224 -1.27 21.60 -16.53
C ASP A 224 -1.21 22.95 -15.78
N SER A 225 -0.98 24.04 -16.51
CA SER A 225 -0.89 25.38 -15.92
C SER A 225 -2.16 25.85 -15.21
N LYS A 226 -3.34 25.45 -15.68
CA LYS A 226 -4.63 25.81 -15.07
C LYS A 226 -4.84 25.04 -13.78
N LEU A 227 -4.64 23.72 -13.79
CA LEU A 227 -4.78 22.91 -12.59
C LEU A 227 -3.73 23.29 -11.54
N LYS A 228 -2.49 23.55 -11.96
CA LYS A 228 -1.43 24.09 -11.10
C LYS A 228 -1.87 25.36 -10.39
N LYS A 229 -2.49 26.30 -11.12
CA LYS A 229 -3.03 27.53 -10.55
C LYS A 229 -4.09 27.22 -9.48
N SER A 230 -5.05 26.35 -9.76
CA SER A 230 -6.08 25.95 -8.77
C SER A 230 -5.48 25.29 -7.52
N ILE A 231 -4.43 24.48 -7.67
CA ILE A 231 -3.69 23.86 -6.55
C ILE A 231 -2.93 24.92 -5.71
N SER A 232 -2.43 25.97 -6.37
CA SER A 232 -1.63 27.05 -5.74
C SER A 232 -2.46 28.24 -5.23
N GLU A 233 -3.77 28.26 -5.46
CA GLU A 233 -4.67 29.32 -4.98
C GLU A 233 -5.09 29.08 -3.52
N ALA A 234 -5.43 30.15 -2.79
CA ALA A 234 -5.85 30.04 -1.39
C ALA A 234 -7.18 29.30 -1.22
N SER A 235 -8.08 29.36 -2.21
CA SER A 235 -9.33 28.59 -2.23
C SER A 235 -9.12 27.10 -2.47
N GLY A 236 -7.95 26.71 -2.99
CA GLY A 236 -7.56 25.34 -3.23
C GLY A 236 -8.30 24.63 -4.37
N LEU A 237 -7.83 23.42 -4.67
CA LEU A 237 -8.55 22.45 -5.48
C LEU A 237 -9.76 21.90 -4.71
N LYS A 238 -10.85 21.62 -5.42
CA LYS A 238 -12.02 20.93 -4.86
C LYS A 238 -12.30 19.67 -5.66
N ILE A 239 -12.48 18.55 -4.98
CA ILE A 239 -12.62 17.23 -5.59
C ILE A 239 -13.90 16.57 -5.07
N LYS A 240 -14.70 15.95 -5.94
CA LYS A 240 -15.73 14.97 -5.56
C LYS A 240 -15.26 13.59 -5.99
N LYS A 241 -15.34 12.58 -5.12
CA LYS A 241 -14.93 11.20 -5.46
C LYS A 241 -15.70 10.15 -4.69
N ASN A 242 -15.69 8.91 -5.17
CA ASN A 242 -16.08 7.76 -4.33
C ASN A 242 -15.01 7.48 -3.28
N SER A 243 -15.37 6.96 -2.10
CA SER A 243 -14.37 6.60 -1.07
C SER A 243 -13.34 5.59 -1.60
N SER A 244 -13.73 4.70 -2.50
CA SER A 244 -12.87 3.68 -3.13
C SER A 244 -11.91 4.22 -4.20
N THR A 245 -12.12 5.43 -4.73
CA THR A 245 -11.30 6.01 -5.81
C THR A 245 -9.96 6.52 -5.27
N VAL A 246 -8.87 6.16 -5.96
CA VAL A 246 -7.52 6.72 -5.76
C VAL A 246 -7.25 7.72 -6.89
N ILE A 247 -6.57 8.83 -6.59
CA ILE A 247 -6.23 9.86 -7.57
C ILE A 247 -4.73 10.07 -7.56
N VAL A 248 -4.12 9.99 -8.74
CA VAL A 248 -2.70 10.27 -8.96
C VAL A 248 -2.59 11.53 -9.80
N PHE A 249 -2.05 12.59 -9.21
CA PHE A 249 -1.73 13.83 -9.91
C PHE A 249 -0.27 13.82 -10.35
N ASN A 250 -0.04 13.83 -11.66
CA ASN A 250 1.29 13.84 -12.26
C ASN A 250 1.72 15.28 -12.58
N TYR A 251 2.80 15.76 -11.97
CA TYR A 251 3.45 17.03 -12.34
C TYR A 251 4.81 16.78 -12.98
N THR A 252 4.96 17.23 -14.22
CA THR A 252 6.15 17.08 -15.09
C THR A 252 6.71 18.44 -15.48
N GLY A 253 6.85 19.35 -14.50
CA GLY A 253 7.33 20.70 -14.73
C GLY A 253 8.53 21.04 -13.88
N ASN A 254 9.47 21.82 -14.43
CA ASN A 254 10.65 22.32 -13.71
C ASN A 254 10.39 23.61 -12.93
N ASN A 255 9.23 24.24 -13.13
CA ASN A 255 8.85 25.47 -12.43
C ASN A 255 8.39 25.14 -11.00
N SER A 256 8.66 26.04 -10.05
CA SER A 256 8.17 25.90 -8.68
C SER A 256 6.65 25.69 -8.62
N ILE A 257 6.19 24.85 -7.71
CA ILE A 257 4.78 24.57 -7.47
C ILE A 257 4.48 24.66 -5.97
N THR A 258 3.35 25.27 -5.64
CA THR A 258 2.84 25.36 -4.27
C THR A 258 1.57 24.52 -4.16
N PHE A 259 1.53 23.62 -3.18
CA PHE A 259 0.35 22.84 -2.83
C PHE A 259 -0.30 23.47 -1.60
N ASN A 260 -1.41 24.17 -1.82
CA ASN A 260 -2.21 24.74 -0.74
C ASN A 260 -3.26 23.73 -0.21
N LYS A 261 -3.99 24.18 0.82
CA LYS A 261 -5.20 23.53 1.31
C LYS A 261 -6.18 23.22 0.19
N PHE A 262 -6.75 22.03 0.20
CA PHE A 262 -7.77 21.58 -0.73
C PHE A 262 -8.90 20.82 -0.02
N GLU A 263 -9.98 20.58 -0.76
CA GLU A 263 -11.23 20.00 -0.27
C GLU A 263 -11.60 18.75 -1.07
N VAL A 264 -12.02 17.69 -0.36
CA VAL A 264 -12.52 16.46 -0.95
C VAL A 264 -13.90 16.16 -0.40
N HIS A 265 -14.87 16.00 -1.30
CA HIS A 265 -16.24 15.58 -1.03
C HIS A 265 -16.36 14.10 -1.38
N VAL A 266 -16.45 13.26 -0.36
CA VAL A 266 -16.41 11.80 -0.51
C VAL A 266 -17.83 11.23 -0.49
N LYS A 267 -18.23 10.60 -1.58
CA LYS A 267 -19.48 9.82 -1.66
C LYS A 267 -19.33 8.54 -0.83
N GLN A 268 -20.14 8.44 0.22
CA GLN A 268 -20.21 7.29 1.11
C GLN A 268 -21.13 6.20 0.51
N LYS A 269 -21.08 4.98 1.07
CA LYS A 269 -21.93 3.85 0.62
C LYS A 269 -23.44 4.16 0.64
N ASN A 270 -23.88 5.05 1.53
CA ASN A 270 -25.28 5.50 1.62
C ASN A 270 -25.63 6.63 0.62
N GLY A 271 -24.73 6.95 -0.31
CA GLY A 271 -24.91 8.00 -1.31
C GLY A 271 -24.67 9.43 -0.82
N LYS A 272 -24.46 9.67 0.48
CA LYS A 272 -24.21 11.01 1.02
C LYS A 272 -22.75 11.42 0.83
N PHE A 273 -22.53 12.72 0.64
CA PHE A 273 -21.19 13.30 0.59
C PHE A 273 -20.73 13.76 1.97
N VAL A 274 -19.50 13.41 2.34
CA VAL A 274 -18.80 13.92 3.51
C VAL A 274 -17.67 14.81 3.03
N LYS A 275 -17.61 16.04 3.52
CA LYS A 275 -16.51 16.97 3.24
C LYS A 275 -15.32 16.66 4.15
N VAL A 276 -14.15 16.56 3.56
CA VAL A 276 -12.85 16.41 4.21
C VAL A 276 -11.93 17.48 3.63
N THR A 277 -11.19 18.20 4.48
CA THR A 277 -10.18 19.18 4.05
C THR A 277 -8.79 18.63 4.32
N SER A 278 -7.80 19.01 3.52
CA SER A 278 -6.40 18.58 3.69
C SER A 278 -5.68 19.15 4.92
N GLU A 279 -6.40 19.83 5.79
CA GLU A 279 -5.90 20.40 7.04
C GLU A 279 -6.03 19.38 8.16
N THR A 280 -4.96 19.21 8.93
CA THR A 280 -4.96 18.39 10.15
C THR A 280 -4.95 19.27 11.39
N PRO A 281 -5.90 19.09 12.33
CA PRO A 281 -5.80 19.70 13.65
C PRO A 281 -4.80 18.92 14.53
N TRP A 282 -4.31 19.58 15.58
CA TRP A 282 -3.50 19.00 16.66
C TRP A 282 -4.13 17.70 17.19
N GLN A 283 -3.31 16.65 17.31
CA GLN A 283 -3.69 15.37 17.90
C GLN A 283 -3.28 15.36 19.38
N GLY A 284 -4.05 14.68 20.21
CA GLY A 284 -3.67 14.57 21.62
C GLY A 284 -4.74 14.02 22.57
N GLN A 285 -6.04 14.11 22.24
CA GLN A 285 -7.08 13.49 23.09
C GLN A 285 -8.28 12.94 22.31
N GLU A 286 -8.89 11.90 22.87
CA GLU A 286 -10.16 11.32 22.42
C GLU A 286 -11.21 12.43 22.25
N GLY A 287 -11.69 12.62 21.01
CA GLY A 287 -12.60 13.71 20.67
C GLY A 287 -12.77 13.92 19.16
N THR A 288 -13.43 15.02 18.78
CA THR A 288 -13.73 15.40 17.37
C THR A 288 -12.47 15.61 16.50
N GLY A 289 -11.32 15.92 17.10
CA GLY A 289 -10.02 15.99 16.44
C GLY A 289 -9.57 14.64 15.85
N ASN A 290 -9.81 13.54 16.56
CA ASN A 290 -9.48 12.18 16.11
C ASN A 290 -10.30 11.77 14.88
N GLN A 291 -11.60 12.12 14.83
CA GLN A 291 -12.44 11.83 13.66
C GLN A 291 -11.99 12.63 12.42
N THR A 292 -11.56 13.88 12.62
CA THR A 292 -11.06 14.72 11.52
C THR A 292 -9.78 14.13 10.93
N ALA A 293 -8.78 13.85 11.78
CA ALA A 293 -7.54 13.21 11.36
C ALA A 293 -7.78 11.85 10.71
N THR A 294 -8.68 11.02 11.26
CA THR A 294 -9.08 9.74 10.67
C THR A 294 -9.63 9.91 9.25
N ASN A 295 -10.47 10.92 9.03
CA ASN A 295 -11.02 11.18 7.70
C ASN A 295 -9.93 11.68 6.73
N VAL A 296 -9.00 12.53 7.20
CA VAL A 296 -7.86 13.00 6.39
C VAL A 296 -6.95 11.83 6.02
N ASP A 297 -6.60 10.95 6.94
CA ASP A 297 -5.80 9.75 6.66
C ASP A 297 -6.50 8.87 5.60
N LYS A 298 -7.72 8.44 5.91
CA LYS A 298 -8.47 7.48 5.08
C LYS A 298 -8.85 8.01 3.71
N GLU A 299 -9.21 9.29 3.60
CA GLU A 299 -9.79 9.82 2.36
C GLU A 299 -8.83 10.71 1.56
N ILE A 300 -7.76 11.21 2.18
CA ILE A 300 -6.76 12.05 1.53
C ILE A 300 -5.39 11.38 1.54
N CYS A 301 -4.77 11.16 2.71
CA CYS A 301 -3.39 10.66 2.78
C CYS A 301 -3.22 9.34 2.04
N GLN A 302 -4.15 8.40 2.21
CA GLN A 302 -4.08 7.08 1.58
C GLN A 302 -4.50 7.06 0.10
N LYS A 303 -5.13 8.12 -0.42
CA LYS A 303 -5.86 8.08 -1.71
C LYS A 303 -5.54 9.20 -2.68
N ILE A 304 -4.85 10.26 -2.25
CA ILE A 304 -4.40 11.35 -3.10
C ILE A 304 -2.88 11.28 -3.17
N ILE A 305 -2.37 10.97 -4.35
CA ILE A 305 -0.95 10.84 -4.64
C ILE A 305 -0.51 12.02 -5.50
N TRP A 306 0.42 12.81 -4.99
CA TRP A 306 1.09 13.89 -5.70
C TRP A 306 2.40 13.35 -6.26
N ASN A 307 2.37 12.92 -7.51
CA ASN A 307 3.51 12.36 -8.22
C ASN A 307 4.28 13.47 -8.96
N ILE A 308 5.41 13.89 -8.40
CA ILE A 308 6.22 15.01 -8.86
C ILE A 308 7.54 14.46 -9.42
N THR A 309 7.61 14.41 -10.74
CA THR A 309 8.56 13.54 -11.46
C THR A 309 9.82 14.27 -11.94
N ASP A 310 9.70 15.57 -12.20
CA ASP A 310 10.81 16.38 -12.68
C ASP A 310 11.54 17.08 -11.51
N ASN A 311 12.20 18.21 -11.76
CA ASN A 311 13.06 18.88 -10.79
C ASN A 311 12.56 20.29 -10.34
N PRO A 312 11.29 20.45 -9.93
CA PRO A 312 10.81 21.73 -9.40
C PRO A 312 11.26 21.97 -7.96
N GLU A 313 11.10 23.22 -7.53
CA GLU A 313 10.99 23.55 -6.11
C GLU A 313 9.54 23.36 -5.65
N VAL A 314 9.33 22.50 -4.65
CA VAL A 314 8.00 22.17 -4.13
C VAL A 314 7.78 22.89 -2.81
N LYS A 315 6.63 23.56 -2.68
CA LYS A 315 6.20 24.22 -1.45
C LYS A 315 4.89 23.63 -0.96
N LEU A 316 4.84 23.22 0.30
CA LEU A 316 3.67 22.61 0.93
C LEU A 316 3.06 23.57 1.96
N ASN A 317 1.75 23.80 1.87
CA ASN A 317 0.99 24.68 2.74
C ASN A 317 -0.39 24.11 3.10
N THR A 318 -0.57 23.70 4.36
CA THR A 318 -1.83 23.13 4.87
C THR A 318 -2.39 22.03 3.95
N THR A 319 -1.54 21.11 3.52
CA THR A 319 -1.87 20.10 2.49
C THR A 319 -1.61 18.69 3.00
N ALA A 320 -2.19 17.69 2.34
CA ALA A 320 -2.08 16.30 2.73
C ALA A 320 -2.09 15.34 1.53
N GLY A 321 -1.51 14.16 1.70
CA GLY A 321 -1.41 13.16 0.63
C GLY A 321 -0.18 12.27 0.74
N VAL A 322 0.05 11.47 -0.29
CA VAL A 322 1.36 10.86 -0.58
C VAL A 322 2.11 11.78 -1.55
N PHE A 323 3.20 12.39 -1.11
CA PHE A 323 4.05 13.24 -1.94
C PHE A 323 5.27 12.44 -2.39
N LEU A 324 5.30 12.09 -3.67
CA LEU A 324 6.45 11.46 -4.32
C LEU A 324 7.20 12.55 -5.07
N ALA A 325 8.28 13.06 -4.48
CA ALA A 325 9.10 14.14 -5.03
C ALA A 325 10.58 13.73 -5.14
N PRO A 326 10.91 12.53 -5.65
CA PRO A 326 12.25 11.97 -5.49
C PRO A 326 13.30 12.64 -6.38
N ASN A 327 12.90 13.43 -7.39
CA ASN A 327 13.78 14.17 -8.30
C ASN A 327 13.80 15.69 -8.03
N CYS A 328 13.01 16.19 -7.07
CA CYS A 328 12.91 17.61 -6.77
C CYS A 328 14.19 18.16 -6.12
N LYS A 329 14.58 19.40 -6.48
CA LYS A 329 15.73 20.10 -5.87
C LYS A 329 15.58 20.22 -4.37
N LYS A 330 14.36 20.55 -3.95
CA LYS A 330 13.99 20.83 -2.57
C LYS A 330 12.48 20.74 -2.42
N VAL A 331 12.05 20.09 -1.35
CA VAL A 331 10.69 20.21 -0.83
C VAL A 331 10.72 21.05 0.44
N GLU A 332 9.86 22.05 0.52
CA GLU A 332 9.74 22.93 1.67
C GLU A 332 8.33 22.89 2.25
N ILE A 333 8.21 22.51 3.52
CA ILE A 333 6.97 22.65 4.28
C ILE A 333 7.00 24.06 4.86
N TYR A 334 6.35 25.02 4.17
CA TYR A 334 6.60 26.44 4.42
C TYR A 334 5.52 27.12 5.26
N GLN A 335 4.27 26.62 5.24
CA GLN A 335 3.15 27.21 5.96
C GLN A 335 2.12 26.17 6.44
N GLY A 336 1.44 26.43 7.56
CA GLY A 336 0.38 25.58 8.11
C GLY A 336 0.85 24.17 8.52
N SER A 337 -0.11 23.32 8.91
CA SER A 337 0.13 21.92 9.27
C SER A 337 -0.16 21.03 8.07
N CYS A 338 0.84 20.28 7.61
CA CYS A 338 0.72 19.34 6.50
C CYS A 338 0.74 17.90 7.01
N ALA A 339 0.23 16.93 6.23
CA ALA A 339 0.13 15.55 6.69
C ALA A 339 0.32 14.47 5.62
N GLY A 340 0.65 13.26 6.06
CA GLY A 340 0.74 12.06 5.24
C GLY A 340 2.18 11.60 5.06
N TRP A 341 2.54 11.24 3.83
CA TRP A 341 3.86 10.74 3.47
C TRP A 341 4.59 11.69 2.54
N LEU A 342 5.86 11.96 2.85
CA LEU A 342 6.72 12.79 2.01
C LEU A 342 8.03 12.05 1.71
N VAL A 343 8.21 11.70 0.43
CA VAL A 343 9.42 11.07 -0.09
C VAL A 343 10.12 12.05 -1.02
N ALA A 344 11.33 12.50 -0.66
CA ALA A 344 12.11 13.42 -1.49
C ALA A 344 13.60 13.27 -1.21
N ASP A 345 14.45 13.79 -2.09
CA ASP A 345 15.89 13.81 -1.83
C ASP A 345 16.26 14.75 -0.66
N THR A 346 15.78 15.99 -0.75
CA THR A 346 16.03 17.03 0.26
C THR A 346 14.72 17.69 0.72
N ILE A 347 14.50 17.73 2.04
CA ILE A 347 13.33 18.33 2.68
C ILE A 347 13.76 19.38 3.70
N THR A 348 13.05 20.51 3.74
CA THR A 348 13.14 21.51 4.81
C THR A 348 11.77 21.73 5.43
N SER A 349 11.65 21.48 6.73
CA SER A 349 10.41 21.67 7.49
C SER A 349 10.44 23.00 8.23
N ASN A 350 9.85 24.05 7.65
CA ASN A 350 9.66 25.35 8.31
C ASN A 350 8.36 25.41 9.14
N LYS A 351 7.51 24.40 9.03
CA LYS A 351 6.27 24.19 9.76
C LYS A 351 6.05 22.70 10.05
N GLU A 352 4.89 22.39 10.62
CA GLU A 352 4.51 21.06 11.09
C GLU A 352 4.22 20.10 9.95
N TRP A 353 4.77 18.89 10.09
CA TRP A 353 4.39 17.70 9.34
C TRP A 353 3.80 16.68 10.31
N HIS A 354 2.61 16.16 9.99
CA HIS A 354 1.89 15.19 10.81
C HIS A 354 1.82 13.83 10.10
N TYR A 355 2.34 12.80 10.74
CA TYR A 355 2.20 11.42 10.31
C TYR A 355 1.01 10.76 11.01
N ILE A 356 -0.13 10.78 10.33
CA ILE A 356 -1.44 10.44 10.91
C ILE A 356 -1.95 9.04 10.53
N TYR A 357 -1.08 8.20 9.96
CA TYR A 357 -1.46 6.89 9.44
C TYR A 357 -2.01 5.97 10.53
N ARG A 358 -3.03 5.17 10.21
CA ARG A 358 -3.68 4.24 11.14
C ARG A 358 -3.47 2.74 10.88
N GLY A 359 -2.75 2.36 9.84
CA GLY A 359 -2.71 0.96 9.36
C GLY A 359 -1.42 0.18 9.61
N GLY A 360 -0.45 0.73 10.37
CA GLY A 360 0.70 -0.03 10.91
C GLY A 360 0.30 -0.83 12.15
N SER A 361 1.22 -1.53 12.84
CA SER A 361 0.92 -2.19 14.14
C SER A 361 0.58 -1.19 15.24
N GLN A 362 -0.63 -0.69 15.13
CA GLN A 362 -1.36 0.04 16.14
C GLN A 362 -2.14 -0.92 17.04
N GLU A 363 -1.91 -2.23 16.90
CA GLU A 363 -2.56 -3.30 17.66
C GLU A 363 -1.64 -3.88 18.76
N ILE A 364 -0.71 -3.11 19.31
CA ILE A 364 0.06 -3.57 20.47
C ILE A 364 -0.76 -3.26 21.72
N THR A 365 -1.40 -4.29 22.28
CA THR A 365 -1.95 -4.23 23.64
C THR A 365 -0.99 -4.86 24.64
N THR A 366 -0.55 -4.00 25.56
CA THR A 366 -0.20 -4.20 26.98
C THR A 366 1.12 -4.87 27.42
N ASP A 367 1.75 -5.83 26.73
CA ASP A 367 2.79 -6.66 27.41
C ASP A 367 4.22 -6.67 26.83
N LYS A 368 4.68 -5.57 26.20
CA LYS A 368 6.11 -5.17 26.05
C LYS A 368 7.19 -6.27 25.87
N VAL A 369 6.97 -7.28 25.03
CA VAL A 369 8.03 -8.18 24.54
C VAL A 369 7.78 -8.56 23.08
N GLY A 370 8.85 -8.55 22.27
CA GLY A 370 8.80 -8.28 20.82
C GLY A 370 7.73 -9.03 20.02
N GLU A 371 6.94 -8.25 19.27
CA GLU A 371 5.91 -8.74 18.37
C GLU A 371 6.33 -8.60 16.90
N ILE A 372 5.88 -9.53 16.06
CA ILE A 372 6.05 -9.48 14.60
C ILE A 372 4.68 -9.55 13.91
N HIS A 373 4.45 -8.62 12.99
CA HIS A 373 3.27 -8.55 12.13
C HIS A 373 3.67 -8.84 10.70
N PHE A 374 3.34 -10.00 10.16
CA PHE A 374 3.57 -10.27 8.74
C PHE A 374 2.48 -9.60 7.90
N ALA A 375 2.86 -9.07 6.73
CA ALA A 375 1.92 -8.60 5.74
C ALA A 375 2.39 -8.90 4.31
N LEU A 376 1.44 -8.96 3.39
CA LEU A 376 1.67 -9.07 1.95
C LEU A 376 0.64 -8.25 1.18
N ASP A 377 0.91 -8.00 -0.10
CA ASP A 377 -0.02 -7.32 -0.99
C ASP A 377 -0.59 -8.32 -2.00
N LYS A 378 -1.93 -8.45 -2.04
CA LYS A 378 -2.60 -9.24 -3.08
C LYS A 378 -2.39 -8.56 -4.43
N ALA A 379 -1.88 -9.32 -5.39
CA ALA A 379 -1.66 -8.85 -6.75
C ALA A 379 -2.16 -9.88 -7.78
N PHE A 380 -2.29 -9.42 -9.02
CA PHE A 380 -2.69 -10.23 -10.16
C PHE A 380 -1.63 -10.13 -11.24
N THR A 381 -1.52 -11.14 -12.09
CA THR A 381 -0.58 -11.13 -13.22
C THR A 381 -1.12 -11.98 -14.36
N LYS A 382 -0.74 -11.64 -15.59
CA LYS A 382 -1.02 -12.50 -16.75
C LYS A 382 -0.11 -13.72 -16.79
N GLU A 383 1.11 -13.62 -16.24
CA GLU A 383 2.13 -14.67 -16.31
C GLU A 383 3.02 -14.75 -15.05
N TRP A 384 3.34 -15.98 -14.64
CA TRP A 384 4.28 -16.26 -13.56
C TRP A 384 5.74 -16.31 -14.05
N ASN A 385 6.28 -15.14 -14.40
CA ASN A 385 7.64 -14.96 -14.93
C ASN A 385 8.73 -14.81 -13.85
N GLY A 386 8.49 -15.32 -12.63
CA GLY A 386 9.42 -15.27 -11.51
C GLY A 386 9.75 -13.84 -11.09
N ILE A 387 11.05 -13.53 -10.95
CA ILE A 387 11.51 -12.17 -10.58
C ILE A 387 11.03 -11.08 -11.54
N ASN A 388 10.66 -11.45 -12.77
CA ASN A 388 10.16 -10.54 -13.81
C ASN A 388 8.63 -10.50 -13.87
N THR A 389 7.92 -11.11 -12.93
CA THR A 389 6.46 -11.04 -12.86
C THR A 389 6.01 -9.60 -12.69
N VAL A 390 5.20 -9.13 -13.65
CA VAL A 390 4.60 -7.80 -13.65
C VAL A 390 3.16 -7.89 -13.15
N ALA A 391 2.76 -6.94 -12.32
CA ALA A 391 1.39 -6.85 -11.84
C ALA A 391 0.44 -6.43 -12.96
N ASP A 392 -0.63 -7.19 -13.15
CA ASP A 392 -1.81 -6.72 -13.87
C ASP A 392 -2.59 -5.80 -12.93
N THR A 393 -2.48 -4.50 -13.19
CA THR A 393 -3.07 -3.47 -12.36
C THR A 393 -4.53 -3.22 -12.67
N THR A 394 -5.09 -3.82 -13.72
CA THR A 394 -6.49 -3.59 -14.17
C THR A 394 -7.50 -4.36 -13.32
N ILE A 395 -7.05 -5.45 -12.70
CA ILE A 395 -7.87 -6.34 -11.88
C ILE A 395 -8.08 -5.76 -10.49
N SER A 396 -9.34 -5.57 -10.12
CA SER A 396 -9.74 -5.13 -8.78
C SER A 396 -10.08 -6.29 -7.86
N SER A 397 -9.62 -6.22 -6.62
CA SER A 397 -10.15 -7.01 -5.51
C SER A 397 -10.94 -6.12 -4.55
N LYS A 398 -12.09 -6.61 -4.07
CA LYS A 398 -12.81 -6.05 -2.92
C LYS A 398 -12.24 -6.63 -1.63
N ALA A 399 -12.54 -5.97 -0.52
CA ALA A 399 -12.17 -6.47 0.79
C ALA A 399 -12.81 -7.86 1.03
N GLY A 400 -12.02 -8.83 1.45
CA GLY A 400 -12.47 -10.19 1.76
C GLY A 400 -12.57 -11.15 0.57
N ASP A 401 -12.21 -10.73 -0.65
CA ASP A 401 -12.27 -11.61 -1.83
C ASP A 401 -11.26 -12.78 -1.77
N TYR A 402 -10.12 -12.56 -1.09
CA TYR A 402 -9.02 -13.52 -0.95
C TYR A 402 -8.62 -13.66 0.51
N SER A 403 -8.46 -14.90 0.94
CA SER A 403 -8.05 -15.28 2.30
C SER A 403 -6.75 -16.07 2.27
N PHE A 404 -5.97 -15.93 3.33
CA PHE A 404 -4.65 -16.52 3.47
C PHE A 404 -4.48 -17.12 4.86
N SER A 405 -3.75 -18.24 4.92
CA SER A 405 -3.33 -18.86 6.17
C SER A 405 -1.83 -18.66 6.39
N LEU A 406 -1.45 -18.10 7.54
CA LEU A 406 -0.10 -18.13 8.09
C LEU A 406 0.01 -19.31 9.05
N LYS A 407 0.86 -20.28 8.74
CA LYS A 407 1.08 -21.49 9.55
C LYS A 407 2.49 -21.52 10.11
N ARG A 408 2.63 -21.93 11.37
CA ARG A 408 3.94 -22.33 11.93
C ARG A 408 4.34 -23.68 11.36
N MET A 409 5.62 -23.82 11.06
CA MET A 409 6.23 -25.02 10.49
C MET A 409 7.25 -25.60 11.45
N LYS A 410 7.46 -26.91 11.38
CA LYS A 410 8.28 -27.65 12.33
C LYS A 410 9.77 -27.27 12.27
N ASP A 411 10.28 -27.08 11.06
CA ASP A 411 11.70 -26.88 10.77
C ASP A 411 11.91 -26.16 9.42
N ASN A 412 13.19 -25.95 9.06
CA ASN A 412 13.60 -25.29 7.82
C ASN A 412 13.26 -26.08 6.53
N THR A 413 12.75 -27.30 6.65
CA THR A 413 12.19 -28.04 5.50
C THR A 413 10.74 -27.63 5.21
N TYR A 414 10.16 -26.80 6.08
CA TYR A 414 8.77 -26.34 6.02
C TYR A 414 7.76 -27.49 5.99
N SER A 415 8.01 -28.51 6.81
CA SER A 415 7.05 -29.57 7.12
C SER A 415 5.99 -29.09 8.12
N GLU A 416 4.73 -29.47 7.91
CA GLU A 416 3.62 -29.08 8.80
C GLU A 416 3.75 -29.78 10.17
N GLU A 417 3.48 -29.05 11.26
CA GLU A 417 3.35 -29.63 12.60
C GLU A 417 2.04 -30.45 12.69
N ALA A 418 2.07 -31.61 13.35
CA ALA A 418 0.93 -32.53 13.43
C ALA A 418 -0.26 -31.98 14.25
N ASP A 419 -0.05 -30.93 15.06
CA ASP A 419 -1.05 -30.36 15.98
C ASP A 419 -1.21 -28.83 15.78
N ASN A 420 -1.25 -28.39 14.52
CA ASN A 420 -1.19 -26.97 14.13
C ASN A 420 -2.49 -26.17 14.37
N LYS A 421 -3.41 -26.64 15.24
CA LYS A 421 -4.73 -26.00 15.39
C LYS A 421 -4.65 -24.64 16.08
N ASP A 422 -3.70 -24.44 16.99
CA ASP A 422 -3.55 -23.19 17.75
C ASP A 422 -2.56 -22.19 17.12
N HIS A 423 -1.96 -22.51 15.97
CA HIS A 423 -0.92 -21.70 15.33
C HIS A 423 -1.22 -21.29 13.88
N ASN A 424 -2.42 -21.62 13.37
CA ASN A 424 -2.90 -21.11 12.10
C ASN A 424 -3.57 -19.74 12.29
N LYS A 425 -2.98 -18.72 11.69
CA LYS A 425 -3.52 -17.36 11.68
C LYS A 425 -4.04 -17.02 10.30
N ASN A 426 -5.33 -16.75 10.20
CA ASN A 426 -5.97 -16.42 8.93
C ASN A 426 -6.09 -14.90 8.78
N ALA A 427 -5.95 -14.42 7.54
CA ALA A 427 -6.13 -13.03 7.17
C ALA A 427 -6.84 -12.95 5.82
N SER A 428 -7.51 -11.83 5.55
CA SER A 428 -8.11 -11.55 4.25
C SER A 428 -7.65 -10.20 3.72
N ASN A 429 -7.72 -10.01 2.40
CA ASN A 429 -7.28 -8.76 1.80
C ASN A 429 -8.24 -7.61 2.14
N ALA A 430 -7.70 -6.43 2.40
CA ALA A 430 -8.43 -5.19 2.44
C ALA A 430 -8.81 -4.74 1.01
N ALA A 431 -9.63 -3.68 0.90
CA ALA A 431 -9.97 -3.07 -0.39
C ALA A 431 -8.73 -2.50 -1.12
N THR A 432 -7.64 -2.23 -0.39
CA THR A 432 -6.34 -1.82 -0.93
C THR A 432 -5.47 -3.01 -1.40
N GLY A 433 -5.98 -4.24 -1.34
CA GLY A 433 -5.22 -5.45 -1.66
C GLY A 433 -4.28 -5.94 -0.54
N LYS A 434 -3.96 -5.09 0.43
CA LYS A 434 -3.12 -5.42 1.59
C LYS A 434 -3.73 -6.55 2.43
N VAL A 435 -2.92 -7.52 2.84
CA VAL A 435 -3.26 -8.62 3.75
C VAL A 435 -2.35 -8.51 4.97
N THR A 436 -2.93 -8.26 6.14
CA THR A 436 -2.19 -8.15 7.41
C THR A 436 -2.56 -9.33 8.30
N PHE A 437 -1.57 -10.07 8.78
CA PHE A 437 -1.76 -11.22 9.66
C PHE A 437 -1.75 -10.79 11.14
N PRO A 438 -2.47 -11.53 12.03
CA PRO A 438 -2.42 -11.27 13.46
C PRO A 438 -1.00 -11.38 14.04
N SER A 439 -0.65 -10.50 14.98
CA SER A 439 0.71 -10.36 15.54
C SER A 439 1.20 -11.60 16.28
N ILE A 440 2.47 -11.96 16.15
CA ILE A 440 3.09 -13.06 16.91
C ILE A 440 3.96 -12.46 18.01
N ALA A 441 3.61 -12.74 19.26
CA ALA A 441 4.37 -12.30 20.43
C ALA A 441 5.48 -13.30 20.77
N PHE A 442 6.67 -12.77 21.07
CA PHE A 442 7.83 -13.51 21.55
C PHE A 442 8.20 -13.03 22.94
N HIS A 443 8.78 -13.91 23.75
CA HIS A 443 9.03 -13.64 25.17
C HIS A 443 10.49 -13.85 25.56
N SER A 444 11.00 -13.02 26.45
CA SER A 444 12.37 -13.09 27.01
C SER A 444 12.38 -13.31 28.52
N GLY A 445 11.24 -13.12 29.20
CA GLY A 445 11.07 -13.32 30.64
C GLY A 445 10.94 -14.80 31.00
N THR A 446 11.58 -15.21 32.10
CA THR A 446 11.61 -16.60 32.57
C THR A 446 10.22 -17.13 32.97
N GLU A 447 9.29 -16.23 33.30
CA GLU A 447 7.89 -16.53 33.54
C GLU A 447 7.18 -17.11 32.30
N TYR A 448 7.74 -16.90 31.11
CA TYR A 448 7.27 -17.47 29.86
C TYR A 448 8.05 -18.73 29.44
N ALA A 449 8.87 -19.34 30.30
CA ALA A 449 9.74 -20.47 29.92
C ALA A 449 9.01 -21.68 29.30
N THR A 450 7.70 -21.82 29.52
CA THR A 450 6.86 -22.86 28.91
C THR A 450 6.24 -22.45 27.57
N SER A 451 6.33 -21.17 27.20
CA SER A 451 5.82 -20.65 25.93
C SER A 451 6.65 -21.20 24.76
N PRO A 452 6.00 -21.65 23.68
CA PRO A 452 6.70 -22.09 22.48
C PRO A 452 7.33 -20.93 21.69
N TYR A 453 7.22 -19.69 22.19
CA TYR A 453 7.83 -18.45 21.66
C TYR A 453 8.80 -17.78 22.66
N TYR A 454 9.18 -18.49 23.73
CA TYR A 454 10.21 -18.03 24.65
C TYR A 454 11.61 -18.20 24.05
N VAL A 455 12.43 -17.16 24.22
CA VAL A 455 13.84 -17.15 23.82
C VAL A 455 14.68 -16.88 25.06
N GLU A 456 15.45 -17.89 25.46
CA GLU A 456 16.34 -17.79 26.62
C GLU A 456 17.42 -16.72 26.40
N LYS A 457 17.79 -16.01 27.47
CA LYS A 457 18.84 -15.00 27.46
C LYS A 457 20.15 -15.55 26.87
N GLY A 458 20.70 -14.84 25.89
CA GLY A 458 21.93 -15.21 25.18
C GLY A 458 21.73 -16.25 24.07
N LYS A 459 20.49 -16.64 23.76
CA LYS A 459 20.17 -17.60 22.69
C LYS A 459 19.53 -16.92 21.48
N THR A 460 19.63 -17.64 20.36
CA THR A 460 18.88 -17.38 19.13
C THR A 460 18.03 -18.60 18.83
N ASN A 461 16.73 -18.42 18.70
CA ASN A 461 15.79 -19.45 18.27
C ASN A 461 15.30 -19.12 16.86
N HIS A 462 15.07 -20.15 16.04
CA HIS A 462 14.51 -20.03 14.70
C HIS A 462 13.06 -20.48 14.68
N TYR A 463 12.21 -19.69 14.03
CA TYR A 463 10.79 -19.94 13.87
C TYR A 463 10.43 -19.92 12.39
N TYR A 464 9.90 -21.04 11.90
CA TYR A 464 9.60 -21.21 10.48
C TYR A 464 8.12 -21.01 10.23
N TYR A 465 7.78 -20.20 9.23
CA TYR A 465 6.40 -19.94 8.85
C TYR A 465 6.17 -20.15 7.36
N LYS A 466 4.93 -20.52 7.00
CA LYS A 466 4.47 -20.63 5.63
C LYS A 466 3.15 -19.91 5.45
N ILE A 467 3.03 -19.11 4.39
CA ILE A 467 1.80 -18.43 3.99
C ILE A 467 1.29 -19.02 2.68
N THR A 468 0.01 -19.41 2.66
CA THR A 468 -0.70 -19.95 1.50
C THR A 468 -2.06 -19.28 1.32
N GLU A 469 -2.55 -19.19 0.08
CA GLU A 469 -3.90 -18.70 -0.24
C GLU A 469 -4.95 -19.82 -0.09
N ASP A 470 -6.11 -19.48 0.47
CA ASP A 470 -7.23 -20.41 0.64
C ASP A 470 -7.87 -20.78 -0.72
N GLY A 471 -7.95 -22.08 -0.98
CA GLY A 471 -8.38 -22.59 -2.29
C GLY A 471 -7.31 -22.40 -3.38
N ALA A 472 -6.03 -22.33 -3.01
CA ALA A 472 -4.89 -22.41 -3.91
C ALA A 472 -5.08 -23.41 -5.07
N GLY A 473 -4.77 -22.99 -6.30
CA GLY A 473 -4.91 -23.80 -7.51
C GLY A 473 -6.34 -23.91 -8.07
N THR A 474 -7.33 -23.30 -7.41
CA THR A 474 -8.71 -23.30 -7.93
C THR A 474 -8.99 -22.08 -8.80
N GLN A 475 -9.78 -22.26 -9.85
CA GLN A 475 -10.23 -21.17 -10.71
C GLN A 475 -11.52 -20.55 -10.14
N SER A 476 -11.52 -19.24 -9.96
CA SER A 476 -12.69 -18.45 -9.56
C SER A 476 -12.95 -17.39 -10.63
N GLY A 477 -13.89 -17.68 -11.53
CA GLY A 477 -14.12 -16.87 -12.73
C GLY A 477 -12.87 -16.84 -13.63
N GLU A 478 -12.39 -15.65 -13.95
CA GLU A 478 -11.19 -15.45 -14.77
C GLU A 478 -9.90 -15.50 -13.96
N ILE A 479 -9.95 -15.69 -12.64
CA ILE A 479 -8.76 -15.67 -11.78
C ILE A 479 -8.42 -17.09 -11.33
N LEU A 480 -7.21 -17.53 -11.65
CA LEU A 480 -6.61 -18.74 -11.09
C LEU A 480 -5.89 -18.40 -9.78
N LYS A 481 -6.40 -18.95 -8.68
CA LYS A 481 -5.81 -18.82 -7.35
C LYS A 481 -4.44 -19.47 -7.32
N SER A 482 -3.44 -18.76 -6.81
CA SER A 482 -2.07 -19.24 -6.83
C SER A 482 -1.84 -20.28 -5.75
N SER A 483 -1.28 -21.41 -6.17
CA SER A 483 -0.73 -22.46 -5.32
C SER A 483 0.73 -22.22 -4.92
N GLY A 484 1.25 -21.04 -5.28
CA GLY A 484 2.46 -20.50 -4.69
C GLY A 484 2.35 -20.28 -3.18
N TYR A 485 3.45 -19.94 -2.55
CA TYR A 485 3.52 -19.72 -1.10
C TYR A 485 4.66 -18.78 -0.73
N ALA A 486 4.58 -18.18 0.46
CA ALA A 486 5.72 -17.53 1.10
C ALA A 486 6.25 -18.43 2.22
N THR A 487 7.57 -18.55 2.32
CA THR A 487 8.26 -19.19 3.45
C THR A 487 9.12 -18.19 4.17
N ILE A 488 9.16 -18.27 5.50
CA ILE A 488 9.85 -17.32 6.37
C ILE A 488 10.64 -18.13 7.41
N ASP A 489 11.93 -17.85 7.55
CA ASP A 489 12.75 -18.25 8.69
C ASP A 489 13.01 -16.98 9.53
N LEU A 490 12.40 -16.93 10.72
CA LEU A 490 12.53 -15.83 11.66
C LEU A 490 13.49 -16.24 12.78
N ALA A 491 14.70 -15.67 12.76
CA ALA A 491 15.65 -15.77 13.85
C ALA A 491 15.34 -14.71 14.91
N VAL A 492 15.06 -15.15 16.14
CA VAL A 492 14.79 -14.29 17.29
C VAL A 492 15.90 -14.48 18.31
N THR A 493 16.66 -13.42 18.58
CA THR A 493 17.81 -13.42 19.48
C THR A 493 17.50 -12.63 20.75
N ASN A 494 17.67 -13.23 21.92
CA ASN A 494 17.57 -12.52 23.19
C ASN A 494 18.96 -12.07 23.65
N LYS A 495 19.24 -10.77 23.57
CA LYS A 495 20.44 -10.17 24.17
C LYS A 495 20.02 -9.41 25.43
N ASP A 496 20.38 -9.98 26.58
CA ASP A 496 20.15 -9.36 27.89
C ASP A 496 18.70 -8.94 28.18
N GLY A 497 17.73 -9.75 27.75
CA GLY A 497 16.29 -9.50 27.92
C GLY A 497 15.65 -8.77 26.74
N THR A 498 16.43 -8.24 25.81
CA THR A 498 15.94 -7.56 24.60
C THR A 498 15.90 -8.54 23.42
N LEU A 499 14.76 -8.64 22.75
CA LEU A 499 14.60 -9.47 21.57
C LEU A 499 14.97 -8.72 20.29
N TYR A 500 15.72 -9.39 19.42
CA TYR A 500 16.14 -8.90 18.10
C TYR A 500 15.66 -9.89 17.04
N PHE A 501 15.16 -9.37 15.93
CA PHE A 501 14.55 -10.17 14.87
C PHE A 501 15.36 -10.05 13.58
N LYS A 502 15.59 -11.18 12.91
CA LYS A 502 16.10 -11.26 11.55
C LYS A 502 15.25 -12.26 10.77
N ALA A 503 14.92 -11.93 9.53
CA ALA A 503 14.09 -12.80 8.70
C ALA A 503 14.74 -13.08 7.35
N ASP A 504 14.78 -14.36 7.00
CA ASP A 504 14.97 -14.82 5.64
C ASP A 504 13.61 -15.23 5.09
N TYR A 505 13.25 -14.78 3.89
CA TYR A 505 11.99 -15.19 3.30
C TYR A 505 12.06 -15.36 1.79
N THR A 506 11.18 -16.20 1.28
CA THR A 506 11.05 -16.47 -0.16
C THR A 506 9.58 -16.55 -0.54
N ILE A 507 9.19 -15.84 -1.60
CA ILE A 507 7.86 -15.92 -2.23
C ILE A 507 7.99 -16.69 -3.54
N ARG A 508 7.19 -17.76 -3.67
CA ARG A 508 7.11 -18.62 -4.85
C ARG A 508 5.77 -18.46 -5.55
N LEU A 509 5.77 -18.53 -6.87
CA LEU A 509 4.59 -18.38 -7.73
C LEU A 509 4.07 -19.74 -8.21
N GLY A 510 2.74 -19.84 -8.34
CA GLY A 510 2.05 -20.78 -9.22
C GLY A 510 2.08 -22.28 -8.92
N ASP A 511 1.51 -23.04 -9.86
CA ASP A 511 1.10 -24.48 -9.77
C ASP A 511 2.18 -25.50 -9.52
N ASN A 512 3.44 -25.12 -9.64
CA ASN A 512 4.56 -26.00 -9.30
C ASN A 512 5.41 -25.46 -8.15
N SER A 513 5.10 -24.28 -7.60
CA SER A 513 5.83 -23.63 -6.50
C SER A 513 7.37 -23.56 -6.66
N LYS A 514 7.90 -23.81 -7.86
CA LYS A 514 9.34 -23.81 -8.16
C LYS A 514 9.84 -22.42 -8.53
N THR A 515 8.99 -21.57 -9.08
CA THR A 515 9.35 -20.25 -9.58
C THR A 515 9.47 -19.26 -8.42
N ILE A 516 10.67 -18.76 -8.16
CA ILE A 516 10.93 -17.73 -7.15
C ILE A 516 10.58 -16.36 -7.73
N TYR A 517 9.72 -15.62 -7.04
CA TYR A 517 9.44 -14.21 -7.31
C TYR A 517 10.38 -13.30 -6.53
N LYS A 518 10.52 -13.56 -5.22
CA LYS A 518 11.33 -12.74 -4.32
C LYS A 518 12.00 -13.65 -3.31
N SER A 519 13.28 -13.38 -3.05
CA SER A 519 14.03 -14.01 -1.96
C SER A 519 14.86 -12.93 -1.30
N VAL A 520 14.73 -12.81 0.02
CA VAL A 520 15.43 -11.81 0.82
C VAL A 520 16.09 -12.52 1.99
N THR A 521 17.35 -12.19 2.23
CA THR A 521 18.14 -12.71 3.35
C THR A 521 18.47 -11.58 4.32
N ASN A 522 18.50 -11.88 5.61
CA ASN A 522 18.90 -11.02 6.70
C ASN A 522 18.09 -9.71 6.75
N ALA A 523 16.81 -9.78 6.37
CA ALA A 523 15.89 -8.66 6.52
C ALA A 523 15.75 -8.32 8.00
N ASP A 524 15.59 -7.03 8.29
CA ASP A 524 15.22 -6.53 9.61
C ASP A 524 13.71 -6.31 9.62
N PRO A 525 12.91 -7.22 10.22
CA PRO A 525 11.52 -6.92 10.46
C PRO A 525 11.41 -5.60 11.24
N SER A 526 10.75 -4.60 10.65
CA SER A 526 10.29 -3.47 11.43
C SER A 526 9.25 -3.99 12.43
N SER A 527 9.18 -3.35 13.58
CA SER A 527 8.25 -3.68 14.67
C SER A 527 6.80 -3.26 14.37
N SER A 528 6.59 -2.49 13.29
CA SER A 528 5.30 -2.00 12.82
C SER A 528 4.60 -2.99 11.88
N GLU A 529 5.29 -3.45 10.84
CA GLU A 529 4.77 -4.43 9.88
C GLU A 529 5.90 -4.96 9.01
N PHE A 530 6.11 -6.26 8.99
CA PHE A 530 7.06 -6.90 8.07
C PHE A 530 6.39 -7.26 6.74
N ARG A 531 6.56 -6.38 5.74
CA ARG A 531 6.01 -6.54 4.41
C ARG A 531 6.84 -7.52 3.57
N LEU A 532 6.26 -8.67 3.24
CA LEU A 532 6.90 -9.69 2.42
C LEU A 532 6.90 -9.31 0.93
N GLY A 533 5.95 -8.47 0.52
CA GLY A 533 5.74 -8.03 -0.87
C GLY A 533 4.50 -8.65 -1.49
N LYS A 534 4.49 -8.81 -2.81
CA LYS A 534 3.29 -9.21 -3.57
C LYS A 534 3.08 -10.72 -3.62
N PHE A 535 1.83 -11.15 -3.48
CA PHE A 535 1.36 -12.51 -3.73
C PHE A 535 0.42 -12.54 -4.95
N PHE A 536 0.87 -13.12 -6.06
CA PHE A 536 0.18 -13.04 -7.35
C PHE A 536 -0.78 -14.20 -7.61
N ASN A 537 -2.01 -13.89 -8.01
CA ASN A 537 -2.86 -14.82 -8.76
C ASN A 537 -2.71 -14.60 -10.26
N LYS A 538 -2.94 -15.67 -11.03
CA LYS A 538 -2.88 -15.58 -12.49
C LYS A 538 -4.25 -15.20 -13.03
N VAL A 539 -4.29 -14.22 -13.91
CA VAL A 539 -5.47 -13.92 -14.73
C VAL A 539 -5.50 -15.00 -15.82
N GLY A 540 -6.49 -15.88 -15.76
CA GLY A 540 -6.77 -16.88 -16.76
C GLY A 540 -7.23 -16.25 -18.08
N PRO A 541 -7.28 -17.03 -19.17
CA PRO A 541 -7.87 -16.56 -20.41
C PRO A 541 -9.35 -16.17 -20.16
N GLU A 542 -9.81 -15.08 -20.77
CA GLU A 542 -11.24 -14.71 -20.74
C GLU A 542 -12.08 -15.96 -21.08
N PRO A 543 -13.07 -16.33 -20.26
CA PRO A 543 -14.01 -17.39 -20.58
C PRO A 543 -14.91 -16.90 -21.71
N GLY A 544 -14.41 -16.98 -22.95
CA GLY A 544 -15.10 -16.43 -24.10
C GLY A 544 -14.30 -16.26 -25.39
N ALA A 545 -12.97 -16.41 -25.38
CA ALA A 545 -12.21 -16.46 -26.62
C ALA A 545 -12.54 -17.76 -27.39
N LEU A 546 -13.59 -17.69 -28.21
CA LEU A 546 -13.93 -18.71 -29.19
C LEU A 546 -12.79 -18.74 -30.23
N GLU A 547 -11.87 -19.68 -30.08
CA GLU A 547 -10.93 -19.99 -31.15
C GLU A 547 -11.72 -20.61 -32.31
N VAL A 548 -12.05 -19.79 -33.31
CA VAL A 548 -12.66 -20.26 -34.55
C VAL A 548 -11.55 -20.77 -35.47
N TYR A 549 -11.42 -22.08 -35.58
CA TYR A 549 -10.55 -22.72 -36.55
C TYR A 549 -11.26 -22.85 -37.90
N VAL A 550 -10.72 -22.18 -38.93
CA VAL A 550 -11.18 -22.36 -40.31
C VAL A 550 -10.38 -23.48 -40.96
N TYR A 551 -11.09 -24.50 -41.45
CA TYR A 551 -10.51 -25.61 -42.20
C TYR A 551 -10.92 -25.50 -43.66
N GLU A 552 -9.98 -25.74 -44.58
CA GLU A 552 -10.36 -26.03 -45.97
C GLU A 552 -11.09 -27.37 -46.02
N LYS A 553 -12.12 -27.45 -46.86
CA LYS A 553 -12.94 -28.65 -47.03
C LYS A 553 -12.06 -29.86 -47.37
N GLY A 554 -12.02 -30.85 -46.46
CA GLY A 554 -11.23 -32.07 -46.62
C GLY A 554 -9.85 -32.03 -45.97
N THR A 555 -9.50 -30.96 -45.26
CA THR A 555 -8.24 -30.83 -44.52
C THR A 555 -8.46 -30.90 -43.01
N THR A 556 -7.46 -31.39 -42.27
CA THR A 556 -7.43 -31.39 -40.80
C THR A 556 -6.48 -30.34 -40.23
N THR A 557 -5.84 -29.55 -41.09
CA THR A 557 -4.90 -28.49 -40.70
C THR A 557 -5.59 -27.12 -40.79
N PRO A 558 -5.57 -26.30 -39.73
CA PRO A 558 -6.16 -24.97 -39.77
C PRO A 558 -5.47 -24.06 -40.79
N VAL A 559 -6.24 -23.24 -41.49
CA VAL A 559 -5.70 -22.25 -42.42
C VAL A 559 -5.09 -21.10 -41.61
N SER A 560 -3.77 -20.93 -41.71
CA SER A 560 -3.05 -19.84 -41.05
C SER A 560 -3.45 -18.49 -41.63
N GLY A 561 -3.82 -17.52 -40.78
CA GLY A 561 -4.15 -16.15 -41.19
C GLY A 561 -5.59 -15.92 -41.66
N ALA A 562 -6.50 -16.89 -41.49
CA ALA A 562 -7.91 -16.68 -41.80
C ALA A 562 -8.57 -15.72 -40.78
N THR A 563 -9.02 -14.55 -41.24
CA THR A 563 -9.84 -13.64 -40.43
C THR A 563 -11.32 -13.96 -40.63
N VAL A 564 -12.02 -14.27 -39.53
CA VAL A 564 -13.48 -14.42 -39.52
C VAL A 564 -14.10 -13.08 -39.11
N SER A 565 -14.71 -12.38 -40.05
CA SER A 565 -15.55 -11.22 -39.77
C SER A 565 -16.93 -11.71 -39.35
N VAL A 566 -17.28 -11.55 -38.08
CA VAL A 566 -18.65 -11.78 -37.61
C VAL A 566 -19.47 -10.56 -38.01
N GLY A 567 -20.09 -10.61 -39.19
CA GLY A 567 -21.10 -9.62 -39.57
C GLY A 567 -22.30 -9.75 -38.63
N SER A 568 -22.75 -8.65 -38.04
CA SER A 568 -24.02 -8.59 -37.32
C SER A 568 -25.18 -8.62 -38.32
N GLU A 569 -25.32 -9.70 -39.07
CA GLU A 569 -26.57 -10.01 -39.74
C GLU A 569 -27.41 -10.83 -38.77
N SER A 570 -28.62 -10.33 -38.54
CA SER A 570 -29.63 -10.96 -37.71
C SER A 570 -29.69 -12.46 -38.00
N LEU A 571 -29.43 -13.29 -36.98
CA LEU A 571 -29.76 -14.71 -37.01
C LEU A 571 -31.23 -14.84 -37.41
N GLY A 572 -31.44 -15.25 -38.66
CA GLY A 572 -32.77 -15.52 -39.20
C GLY A 572 -33.49 -16.48 -38.27
N LYS A 573 -34.70 -16.10 -37.85
CA LYS A 573 -35.60 -16.97 -37.10
C LYS A 573 -35.86 -18.22 -37.93
N THR A 574 -35.32 -19.36 -37.52
CA THR A 574 -35.87 -20.66 -37.91
C THR A 574 -37.16 -20.87 -37.13
N ASP A 575 -38.28 -20.94 -37.83
CA ASP A 575 -39.51 -21.48 -37.24
C ASP A 575 -39.41 -23.01 -37.08
N ALA A 576 -40.33 -23.57 -36.30
CA ALA A 576 -40.36 -24.98 -35.94
C ALA A 576 -40.74 -25.94 -37.10
N THR A 577 -40.70 -25.50 -38.36
CA THR A 577 -41.07 -26.34 -39.52
C THR A 577 -39.94 -26.62 -40.51
N GLY A 578 -38.73 -26.09 -40.29
CA GLY A 578 -37.52 -26.58 -40.96
C GLY A 578 -37.42 -26.33 -42.47
N LYS A 579 -38.04 -25.28 -43.02
CA LYS A 579 -37.78 -24.82 -44.39
C LYS A 579 -36.91 -23.56 -44.40
N LYS A 580 -35.73 -23.65 -45.03
CA LYS A 580 -34.91 -22.49 -45.42
C LYS A 580 -35.46 -21.88 -46.71
N GLU A 581 -35.83 -20.61 -46.69
CA GLU A 581 -35.90 -19.82 -47.93
C GLU A 581 -34.48 -19.56 -48.43
N LYS A 582 -34.27 -19.75 -49.75
CA LYS A 582 -33.08 -19.26 -50.45
C LYS A 582 -33.28 -17.77 -50.72
N SER A 583 -32.34 -16.94 -50.28
CA SER A 583 -32.12 -15.63 -50.92
C SER A 583 -30.87 -15.74 -51.78
N ASP A 584 -31.03 -15.48 -53.08
CA ASP A 584 -29.93 -15.15 -53.98
C ASP A 584 -29.62 -13.64 -53.85
N LEU A 585 -28.31 -13.35 -53.91
CA LEU A 585 -27.58 -12.07 -53.77
C LEU A 585 -27.18 -11.68 -52.34
#